data_AF-A0A4Q1EXB1-F1
#
_entry.id   AF-A0A4Q1EXB1-F1
#
_cell.length_a   1.000
_cell.length_b   1.000
_cell.length_c   1.000
_cell.angle_alpha   90.00
_cell.angle_beta   90.00
_cell.angle_gamma   90.00
#
_symmetry.space_group_name_H-M   'P 1'
#
loop_
_entity.id
_entity.type
_entity.pdbx_description
1 polymer ?
#
loop_
_entity_poly.entity_id
_entity_poly.type
_entity_poly.pdbx_seq_one_letter_code
_entity_poly.pdbx_strand_id
1 'polypeptide(L)'
;MNLKIYTFALGILAVNCSAQVKDTLAEKMLIYQLPNGGWGKQLQDKSVVNYNLSIDKTLLKKIKSTGDDHATIDNNATSREINALIKAYSITKNPDYLKAAEKGISYLILMQYENGGFPQYYPNSGLYRKQVTYNDNAMINALTVLYNTAEGKNNFDVVSLSLKEKSKTAVQKGIGCILKTQVLQKEVPSIWADQYNEITLQPDKARAFEPISLATGESVGIVRFLMMQTVTSEIEKSIKAAIEWFKQNKIEGYSYNVTKQNGKAVRVLAEDKNSVIWARFYDIHTNKPLFGDRDGSVKYNYNEVSEERRNGYSWFGDFAEKLLAKEYPKWLEKNKLNE
;
A
#
# COMPACT_ATOMS: atom_id res chain seq x y z
N MET A 1 -32.50 -63.40 -47.35
CA MET A 1 -33.09 -62.39 -46.45
C MET A 1 -32.20 -62.29 -45.22
N ASN A 2 -31.52 -61.17 -45.01
CA ASN A 2 -31.03 -60.62 -43.72
C ASN A 2 -30.01 -59.50 -44.00
N LEU A 3 -30.49 -58.27 -44.13
CA LEU A 3 -29.66 -57.07 -44.21
C LEU A 3 -29.64 -56.43 -42.81
N LYS A 4 -28.48 -56.47 -42.14
CA LYS A 4 -28.28 -55.78 -40.86
C LYS A 4 -28.03 -54.30 -41.13
N ILE A 5 -28.97 -53.45 -40.71
CA ILE A 5 -28.81 -51.99 -40.71
C ILE A 5 -28.16 -51.61 -39.38
N TYR A 6 -26.95 -51.04 -39.46
CA TYR A 6 -26.29 -50.42 -38.32
C TYR A 6 -26.65 -48.94 -38.26
N THR A 7 -27.44 -48.56 -37.26
CA THR A 7 -27.80 -47.17 -36.99
C THR A 7 -26.64 -46.47 -36.31
N PHE A 8 -25.97 -45.56 -37.01
CA PHE A 8 -24.93 -44.71 -36.45
C PHE A 8 -25.60 -43.54 -35.71
N ALA A 9 -25.56 -43.54 -34.37
CA ALA A 9 -26.07 -42.44 -33.57
C ALA A 9 -25.03 -41.31 -33.54
N LEU A 10 -25.30 -40.22 -34.26
CA LEU A 10 -24.54 -38.98 -34.16
C LEU A 10 -24.93 -38.26 -32.86
N GLY A 11 -24.08 -38.35 -31.83
CA GLY A 11 -24.23 -37.57 -30.60
C GLY A 11 -23.89 -36.10 -30.87
N ILE A 12 -24.89 -35.23 -30.89
CA ILE A 12 -24.69 -33.78 -30.95
C ILE A 12 -24.21 -33.32 -29.56
N LEU A 13 -22.92 -33.07 -29.41
CA LEU A 13 -22.36 -32.33 -28.27
C LEU A 13 -22.78 -30.86 -28.41
N ALA A 14 -23.89 -30.49 -27.77
CA ALA A 14 -24.25 -29.09 -27.58
C ALA A 14 -23.25 -28.44 -26.62
N VAL A 15 -22.24 -27.76 -27.18
CA VAL A 15 -21.39 -26.86 -26.39
C VAL A 15 -22.21 -25.62 -26.07
N ASN A 16 -22.72 -25.55 -24.84
CA ASN A 16 -23.36 -24.34 -24.32
C ASN A 16 -22.30 -23.24 -24.17
N CYS A 17 -22.11 -22.46 -25.21
CA CYS A 17 -21.35 -21.19 -25.15
C CYS A 17 -22.20 -20.14 -24.43
N SER A 18 -22.26 -20.20 -23.11
CA SER A 18 -22.73 -19.07 -22.31
C SER A 18 -21.70 -17.95 -22.40
N ALA A 19 -22.14 -16.72 -22.66
CA ALA A 19 -21.25 -15.56 -22.68
C ALA A 19 -20.56 -15.41 -21.32
N GLN A 20 -19.23 -15.21 -21.32
CA GLN A 20 -18.45 -15.01 -20.10
C GLN A 20 -19.00 -13.81 -19.32
N VAL A 21 -19.35 -14.01 -18.06
CA VAL A 21 -19.80 -12.93 -17.18
C VAL A 21 -18.65 -11.94 -16.96
N LYS A 22 -18.93 -10.65 -17.09
CA LYS A 22 -17.94 -9.57 -16.99
C LYS A 22 -18.23 -8.64 -15.82
N ASP A 23 -17.18 -8.17 -15.16
CA ASP A 23 -17.22 -7.10 -14.19
C ASP A 23 -16.71 -5.79 -14.82
N THR A 24 -17.53 -4.75 -14.79
CA THR A 24 -17.24 -3.49 -15.52
C THR A 24 -15.97 -2.79 -15.03
N LEU A 25 -15.61 -2.92 -13.75
CA LEU A 25 -14.39 -2.34 -13.20
C LEU A 25 -13.18 -3.19 -13.60
N ALA A 26 -13.30 -4.51 -13.49
CA ALA A 26 -12.25 -5.44 -13.89
C ALA A 26 -11.88 -5.30 -15.38
N GLU A 27 -12.87 -5.18 -16.27
CA GLU A 27 -12.62 -4.95 -17.70
C GLU A 27 -11.76 -3.69 -17.93
N LYS A 28 -12.02 -2.61 -17.19
CA LYS A 28 -11.19 -1.40 -17.27
C LYS A 28 -9.79 -1.68 -16.73
N MET A 29 -9.66 -2.35 -15.58
CA MET A 29 -8.35 -2.66 -15.00
C MET A 29 -7.48 -3.51 -15.95
N LEU A 30 -8.06 -4.45 -16.69
CA LEU A 30 -7.35 -5.21 -17.73
C LEU A 30 -6.76 -4.29 -18.82
N ILE A 31 -7.51 -3.28 -19.24
CA ILE A 31 -7.07 -2.35 -20.31
C ILE A 31 -5.90 -1.48 -19.84
N TYR A 32 -5.90 -1.09 -18.56
CA TYR A 32 -4.87 -0.25 -17.92
C TYR A 32 -3.62 -1.02 -17.47
N GLN A 33 -3.64 -2.35 -17.42
CA GLN A 33 -2.48 -3.13 -16.98
C GLN A 33 -1.30 -2.93 -17.95
N LEU A 34 -0.12 -2.64 -17.39
CA LEU A 34 1.09 -2.40 -18.16
C LEU A 34 1.75 -3.73 -18.61
N PRO A 35 2.61 -3.69 -19.65
CA PRO A 35 3.34 -4.87 -20.11
C PRO A 35 4.11 -5.63 -19.02
N ASN A 36 4.71 -4.95 -18.05
CA ASN A 36 5.40 -5.57 -16.91
C ASN A 36 4.48 -6.18 -15.85
N GLY A 37 3.16 -5.97 -15.94
CA GLY A 37 2.16 -6.52 -15.02
C GLY A 37 1.65 -5.56 -13.94
N GLY A 38 2.35 -4.44 -13.72
CA GLY A 38 1.92 -3.41 -12.77
C GLY A 38 0.84 -2.49 -13.33
N TRP A 39 0.41 -1.55 -12.49
CA TRP A 39 -0.46 -0.44 -12.87
C TRP A 39 0.16 0.89 -12.45
N GLY A 40 -0.17 1.94 -13.20
CA GLY A 40 0.19 3.31 -12.84
C GLY A 40 -0.92 4.01 -12.04
N LYS A 41 -0.54 5.03 -11.28
CA LYS A 41 -1.48 6.04 -10.75
C LYS A 41 -1.78 7.16 -11.75
N GLN A 42 -0.93 7.31 -12.76
CA GLN A 42 -1.02 8.30 -13.82
C GLN A 42 -0.66 7.69 -15.17
N LEU A 43 -1.20 8.29 -16.23
CA LEU A 43 -0.83 8.00 -17.61
C LEU A 43 0.39 8.84 -18.03
N GLN A 44 0.95 8.54 -19.21
CA GLN A 44 2.08 9.25 -19.80
C GLN A 44 1.90 10.79 -19.85
N ASP A 45 0.67 11.27 -20.04
CA ASP A 45 0.35 12.70 -20.09
C ASP A 45 0.09 13.32 -18.69
N LYS A 46 0.43 12.59 -17.62
CA LYS A 46 0.24 12.93 -16.21
C LYS A 46 -1.23 12.95 -15.74
N SER A 47 -2.19 12.60 -16.60
CA SER A 47 -3.59 12.45 -16.16
C SER A 47 -3.70 11.30 -15.16
N VAL A 48 -4.52 11.49 -14.13
CA VAL A 48 -4.69 10.49 -13.06
C VAL A 48 -5.58 9.36 -13.56
N VAL A 49 -5.21 8.12 -13.24
CA VAL A 49 -6.03 6.94 -13.54
C VAL A 49 -7.38 7.08 -12.83
N ASN A 50 -8.47 6.99 -13.60
CA ASN A 50 -9.83 7.13 -13.10
C ASN A 50 -10.75 6.09 -13.74
N TYR A 51 -11.07 5.05 -12.98
CA TYR A 51 -11.94 3.96 -13.45
C TYR A 51 -13.42 4.33 -13.56
N ASN A 52 -13.84 5.53 -13.10
CA ASN A 52 -15.21 6.00 -13.30
C ASN A 52 -15.46 6.50 -14.73
N LEU A 53 -14.40 6.83 -15.48
CA LEU A 53 -14.53 7.29 -16.86
C LEU A 53 -14.85 6.13 -17.82
N SER A 54 -15.64 6.41 -18.84
CA SER A 54 -15.80 5.51 -20.00
C SER A 54 -14.53 5.56 -20.85
N ILE A 55 -14.12 4.41 -21.40
CA ILE A 55 -12.93 4.31 -22.25
C ILE A 55 -13.34 4.61 -23.70
N ASP A 56 -13.20 5.87 -24.11
CA ASP A 56 -13.31 6.26 -25.51
C ASP A 56 -11.99 6.02 -26.27
N LYS A 57 -11.99 6.28 -27.59
CA LYS A 57 -10.80 6.11 -28.44
C LYS A 57 -9.61 6.98 -28.00
N THR A 58 -9.88 8.17 -27.46
CA THR A 58 -8.86 9.12 -27.04
C THR A 58 -8.18 8.64 -25.76
N LEU A 59 -8.96 8.26 -24.75
CA LEU A 59 -8.46 7.70 -23.50
C LEU A 59 -7.75 6.37 -23.74
N LEU A 60 -8.29 5.50 -24.60
CA LEU A 60 -7.65 4.25 -24.96
C LEU A 60 -6.25 4.48 -25.56
N LYS A 61 -6.09 5.45 -26.46
CA LYS A 61 -4.78 5.80 -27.03
C LYS A 61 -3.80 6.23 -25.94
N LYS A 62 -4.22 7.04 -24.98
CA LYS A 62 -3.40 7.49 -23.84
C LYS A 62 -2.98 6.35 -22.93
N ILE A 63 -3.91 5.44 -22.62
CA ILE A 63 -3.62 4.25 -21.82
C ILE A 63 -2.57 3.41 -22.54
N LYS A 64 -2.77 3.13 -23.84
CA LYS A 64 -1.85 2.29 -24.63
C LYS A 64 -0.49 2.93 -24.90
N SER A 65 -0.38 4.26 -24.82
CA SER A 65 0.92 4.95 -24.88
C SER A 65 1.67 5.00 -23.55
N THR A 66 1.04 4.59 -22.44
CA THR A 66 1.69 4.58 -21.13
C THR A 66 2.55 3.33 -20.98
N GLY A 67 3.85 3.52 -20.75
CA GLY A 67 4.83 2.43 -20.63
C GLY A 67 5.13 1.99 -19.21
N ASP A 68 5.95 0.96 -19.08
CA ASP A 68 6.30 0.29 -17.83
C ASP A 68 6.91 1.22 -16.77
N ASP A 69 7.55 2.33 -17.18
CA ASP A 69 8.10 3.35 -16.26
C ASP A 69 7.04 4.03 -15.37
N HIS A 70 5.75 3.84 -15.67
CA HIS A 70 4.64 4.36 -14.87
C HIS A 70 4.09 3.34 -13.87
N ALA A 71 4.55 2.08 -13.91
CA ALA A 71 4.14 1.07 -12.94
C ALA A 71 4.62 1.46 -11.54
N THR A 72 3.71 1.42 -10.57
CA THR A 72 3.96 1.92 -9.21
C THR A 72 3.07 1.23 -8.18
N ILE A 73 3.49 1.33 -6.92
CA ILE A 73 2.71 0.96 -5.73
C ILE A 73 2.21 2.18 -4.94
N ASP A 74 2.50 3.40 -5.44
CA ASP A 74 2.04 4.69 -4.91
C ASP A 74 0.50 4.85 -5.09
N ASN A 75 -0.17 5.55 -4.17
CA ASN A 75 -1.63 5.77 -4.18
C ASN A 75 -2.47 4.49 -4.37
N ASN A 76 -2.03 3.38 -3.77
CA ASN A 76 -2.64 2.05 -3.89
C ASN A 76 -2.63 1.48 -5.31
N ALA A 77 -1.86 2.03 -6.24
CA ALA A 77 -1.71 1.43 -7.56
C ALA A 77 -1.12 0.02 -7.46
N THR A 78 -1.49 -0.83 -8.40
CA THR A 78 -1.16 -2.26 -8.44
C THR A 78 -1.88 -3.08 -7.36
N SER A 79 -1.81 -2.70 -6.09
CA SER A 79 -2.48 -3.43 -5.00
C SER A 79 -4.00 -3.35 -5.09
N ARG A 80 -4.57 -2.17 -5.41
CA ARG A 80 -6.02 -2.00 -5.64
C ARG A 80 -6.51 -2.90 -6.77
N GLU A 81 -5.80 -2.89 -7.89
CA GLU A 81 -6.18 -3.63 -9.09
C GLU A 81 -6.11 -5.14 -8.86
N ILE A 82 -5.04 -5.66 -8.23
CA ILE A 82 -4.94 -7.09 -7.90
C ILE A 82 -6.11 -7.53 -7.03
N ASN A 83 -6.40 -6.81 -5.94
CA ASN A 83 -7.51 -7.17 -5.04
C ASN A 83 -8.87 -7.12 -5.75
N ALA A 84 -9.10 -6.11 -6.59
CA ALA A 84 -10.35 -5.99 -7.35
C ALA A 84 -10.51 -7.10 -8.39
N LEU A 85 -9.43 -7.47 -9.09
CA LEU A 85 -9.44 -8.56 -10.08
C LEU A 85 -9.66 -9.92 -9.42
N ILE A 86 -9.02 -10.20 -8.27
CA ILE A 86 -9.27 -11.42 -7.49
C ILE A 86 -10.73 -11.49 -7.02
N LYS A 87 -11.28 -10.39 -6.53
CA LYS A 87 -12.71 -10.32 -6.15
C LYS A 87 -13.64 -10.50 -7.36
N ALA A 88 -13.34 -9.88 -8.50
CA ALA A 88 -14.14 -10.05 -9.72
C ALA A 88 -14.09 -11.50 -10.22
N TYR A 89 -12.92 -12.15 -10.16
CA TYR A 89 -12.78 -13.56 -10.50
C TYR A 89 -13.60 -14.45 -9.58
N SER A 90 -13.63 -14.19 -8.26
CA SER A 90 -14.38 -15.03 -7.33
C SER A 90 -15.88 -15.09 -7.64
N ILE A 91 -16.42 -14.01 -8.22
CA ILE A 91 -17.83 -13.88 -8.63
C ILE A 91 -18.06 -14.38 -10.07
N THR A 92 -17.25 -13.94 -11.03
CA THR A 92 -17.49 -14.14 -12.47
C THR A 92 -16.86 -15.40 -13.04
N LYS A 93 -15.84 -15.94 -12.35
CA LYS A 93 -14.96 -17.00 -12.84
C LYS A 93 -14.28 -16.69 -14.19
N ASN A 94 -14.18 -15.41 -14.55
CA ASN A 94 -13.50 -15.01 -15.79
C ASN A 94 -11.97 -15.20 -15.66
N PRO A 95 -11.36 -16.14 -16.40
CA PRO A 95 -9.94 -16.47 -16.24
C PRO A 95 -9.00 -15.31 -16.56
N ASP A 96 -9.42 -14.34 -17.37
CA ASP A 96 -8.61 -13.16 -17.70
C ASP A 96 -8.33 -12.30 -16.46
N TYR A 97 -9.27 -12.25 -15.50
CA TYR A 97 -9.10 -11.49 -14.26
C TYR A 97 -8.06 -12.14 -13.35
N LEU A 98 -8.12 -13.47 -13.20
CA LEU A 98 -7.11 -14.21 -12.43
C LEU A 98 -5.73 -14.06 -13.07
N LYS A 99 -5.64 -14.24 -14.39
CA LYS A 99 -4.38 -14.11 -15.14
C LYS A 99 -3.75 -12.72 -14.96
N ALA A 100 -4.56 -11.65 -15.03
CA ALA A 100 -4.07 -10.29 -14.81
C ALA A 100 -3.65 -10.06 -13.36
N ALA A 101 -4.40 -10.57 -12.38
CA ALA A 101 -4.02 -10.49 -10.97
C ALA A 101 -2.69 -11.21 -10.68
N GLU A 102 -2.50 -12.42 -11.21
CA GLU A 102 -1.25 -13.18 -11.08
C GLU A 102 -0.05 -12.47 -11.72
N LYS A 103 -0.28 -11.79 -12.84
CA LYS A 103 0.75 -10.96 -13.47
C LYS A 103 1.12 -9.74 -12.59
N GLY A 104 0.15 -9.14 -11.92
CA GLY A 104 0.36 -8.10 -10.91
C GLY A 104 1.14 -8.60 -9.70
N ILE A 105 0.80 -9.78 -9.17
CA ILE A 105 1.54 -10.43 -8.09
C ILE A 105 3.00 -10.69 -8.51
N SER A 106 3.20 -11.18 -9.74
CA SER A 106 4.54 -11.40 -10.30
C SER A 106 5.34 -10.09 -10.39
N TYR A 107 4.70 -8.98 -10.76
CA TYR A 107 5.32 -7.66 -10.75
C TYR A 107 5.76 -7.23 -9.34
N LEU A 108 4.93 -7.44 -8.31
CA LEU A 108 5.30 -7.13 -6.92
C LEU A 108 6.51 -7.95 -6.47
N ILE A 109 6.58 -9.24 -6.83
CA ILE A 109 7.75 -10.07 -6.52
C ILE A 109 8.99 -9.58 -7.28
N LEU A 110 8.84 -9.20 -8.55
CA LEU A 110 9.93 -8.74 -9.40
C LEU A 110 10.58 -7.44 -8.89
N MET A 111 9.79 -6.50 -8.38
CA MET A 111 10.30 -5.20 -7.92
C MET A 111 10.97 -5.25 -6.55
N GLN A 112 10.81 -6.33 -5.78
CA GLN A 112 11.35 -6.44 -4.44
C GLN A 112 12.89 -6.52 -4.47
N TYR A 113 13.55 -5.66 -3.69
CA TYR A 113 14.99 -5.70 -3.51
C TYR A 113 15.45 -6.95 -2.74
N GLU A 114 16.72 -7.32 -2.89
CA GLU A 114 17.29 -8.46 -2.14
C GLU A 114 17.24 -8.28 -0.62
N ASN A 115 17.32 -7.05 -0.13
CA ASN A 115 17.16 -6.73 1.29
C ASN A 115 15.70 -6.79 1.77
N GLY A 116 14.74 -7.04 0.87
CA GLY A 116 13.32 -7.20 1.15
C GLY A 116 12.46 -5.94 1.00
N GLY A 117 13.09 -4.78 0.77
CA GLY A 117 12.39 -3.52 0.57
C GLY A 117 11.73 -3.41 -0.81
N PHE A 118 10.81 -2.46 -0.95
CA PHE A 118 10.09 -2.19 -2.20
C PHE A 118 10.30 -0.74 -2.64
N PRO A 119 10.72 -0.49 -3.90
CA PRO A 119 10.72 0.85 -4.45
C PRO A 119 9.29 1.37 -4.66
N GLN A 120 9.13 2.68 -4.79
CA GLN A 120 7.84 3.28 -5.13
C GLN A 120 7.41 2.98 -6.57
N TYR A 121 8.38 2.95 -7.51
CA TYR A 121 8.17 2.64 -8.94
C TYR A 121 9.16 1.56 -9.39
N TYR A 122 8.77 0.78 -10.38
CA TYR A 122 9.67 -0.17 -11.03
C TYR A 122 9.26 -0.36 -12.51
N PRO A 123 10.19 -0.23 -13.48
CA PRO A 123 11.64 -0.16 -13.34
C PRO A 123 12.20 1.25 -13.10
N ASN A 124 11.34 2.28 -13.05
CA ASN A 124 11.80 3.66 -12.90
C ASN A 124 12.40 3.93 -11.51
N SER A 125 13.72 4.10 -11.47
CA SER A 125 14.51 4.31 -10.25
C SER A 125 14.92 5.78 -10.03
N GLY A 126 14.33 6.73 -10.77
CA GLY A 126 14.70 8.15 -10.66
C GLY A 126 14.31 8.78 -9.32
N LEU A 127 15.14 9.69 -8.82
CA LEU A 127 14.90 10.45 -7.58
C LEU A 127 14.65 9.52 -6.37
N TYR A 128 13.68 9.86 -5.52
CA TYR A 128 13.27 9.07 -4.36
C TYR A 128 12.50 7.78 -4.74
N ARG A 129 12.17 7.56 -6.02
CA ARG A 129 11.33 6.42 -6.44
C ARG A 129 11.96 5.06 -6.20
N LYS A 130 13.30 5.01 -6.13
CA LYS A 130 14.08 3.81 -5.83
C LYS A 130 14.18 3.48 -4.34
N GLN A 131 13.85 4.42 -3.46
CA GLN A 131 13.96 4.20 -2.01
C GLN A 131 12.99 3.11 -1.56
N VAL A 132 13.33 2.39 -0.50
CA VAL A 132 12.36 1.53 0.19
C VAL A 132 11.24 2.43 0.72
N THR A 133 10.02 2.22 0.22
CA THR A 133 8.94 3.21 0.35
C THR A 133 7.79 2.66 1.20
N TYR A 134 7.62 3.22 2.40
CA TYR A 134 6.40 3.02 3.20
C TYR A 134 5.35 4.09 2.95
N ASN A 135 5.73 5.29 2.46
CA ASN A 135 4.81 6.39 2.14
C ASN A 135 3.55 5.91 1.39
N ASP A 136 2.39 6.41 1.80
CA ASP A 136 1.07 6.00 1.32
C ASP A 136 0.79 4.49 1.47
N ASN A 137 1.36 3.88 2.51
CA ASN A 137 1.37 2.43 2.76
C ASN A 137 1.86 1.59 1.57
N ALA A 138 2.70 2.13 0.68
CA ALA A 138 3.08 1.50 -0.58
C ALA A 138 3.61 0.07 -0.39
N MET A 139 4.71 -0.09 0.35
CA MET A 139 5.27 -1.42 0.66
C MET A 139 4.31 -2.30 1.47
N ILE A 140 3.55 -1.73 2.40
CA ILE A 140 2.61 -2.49 3.24
C ILE A 140 1.45 -3.06 2.42
N ASN A 141 0.92 -2.30 1.46
CA ASN A 141 -0.11 -2.77 0.56
C ASN A 141 0.40 -3.89 -0.36
N ALA A 142 1.63 -3.75 -0.88
CA ALA A 142 2.27 -4.80 -1.67
C ALA A 142 2.48 -6.08 -0.86
N LEU A 143 3.05 -5.96 0.35
CA LEU A 143 3.24 -7.09 1.26
C LEU A 143 1.92 -7.73 1.70
N THR A 144 0.86 -6.95 1.87
CA THR A 144 -0.46 -7.49 2.21
C THR A 144 -1.04 -8.34 1.07
N VAL A 145 -0.86 -7.93 -0.18
CA VAL A 145 -1.23 -8.74 -1.36
C VAL A 145 -0.42 -10.04 -1.38
N LEU A 146 0.89 -9.96 -1.16
CA LEU A 146 1.76 -11.15 -1.14
C LEU A 146 1.44 -12.08 0.03
N TYR A 147 1.10 -11.53 1.20
CA TYR A 147 0.64 -12.31 2.36
C TYR A 147 -0.66 -13.04 2.05
N ASN A 148 -1.67 -12.36 1.51
CA ASN A 148 -2.92 -13.01 1.12
C ASN A 148 -2.70 -14.10 0.08
N THR A 149 -1.78 -13.86 -0.88
CA THR A 149 -1.38 -14.85 -1.87
C THR A 149 -0.75 -16.07 -1.22
N ALA A 150 0.28 -15.89 -0.39
CA ALA A 150 0.98 -16.96 0.31
C ALA A 150 0.04 -17.82 1.16
N GLU A 151 -0.87 -17.16 1.87
CA GLU A 151 -1.80 -17.81 2.81
C GLU A 151 -3.09 -18.31 2.15
N GLY A 152 -3.34 -17.99 0.88
CA GLY A 152 -4.61 -18.27 0.20
C GLY A 152 -5.82 -17.59 0.86
N LYS A 153 -5.65 -16.42 1.48
CA LYS A 153 -6.71 -15.69 2.20
C LYS A 153 -7.39 -14.68 1.28
N ASN A 154 -8.59 -14.22 1.65
CA ASN A 154 -9.30 -13.15 0.94
C ASN A 154 -9.55 -13.44 -0.56
N ASN A 155 -9.91 -14.69 -0.88
CA ASN A 155 -10.11 -15.23 -2.24
C ASN A 155 -8.82 -15.45 -3.07
N PHE A 156 -7.63 -15.33 -2.48
CA PHE A 156 -6.37 -15.64 -3.15
C PHE A 156 -6.03 -17.14 -3.15
N ASP A 157 -6.91 -18.01 -2.62
CA ASP A 157 -6.77 -19.47 -2.65
C ASP A 157 -6.66 -20.04 -4.07
N VAL A 158 -7.18 -19.31 -5.06
CA VAL A 158 -7.19 -19.67 -6.48
C VAL A 158 -5.87 -19.40 -7.22
N VAL A 159 -4.95 -18.64 -6.61
CA VAL A 159 -3.65 -18.30 -7.21
C VAL A 159 -2.77 -19.55 -7.30
N SER A 160 -1.97 -19.65 -8.36
CA SER A 160 -1.05 -20.77 -8.59
C SER A 160 -0.11 -21.03 -7.43
N LEU A 161 0.13 -22.31 -7.12
CA LEU A 161 1.01 -22.74 -6.03
C LEU A 161 2.42 -22.14 -6.13
N SER A 162 2.97 -22.02 -7.34
CA SER A 162 4.28 -21.41 -7.56
C SER A 162 4.32 -19.95 -7.08
N LEU A 163 3.28 -19.16 -7.34
CA LEU A 163 3.20 -17.78 -6.86
C LEU A 163 2.96 -17.71 -5.35
N LYS A 164 2.22 -18.65 -4.75
CA LYS A 164 2.07 -18.72 -3.29
C LYS A 164 3.41 -18.90 -2.59
N GLU A 165 4.22 -19.85 -3.04
CA GLU A 165 5.55 -20.10 -2.45
C GLU A 165 6.50 -18.91 -2.63
N LYS A 166 6.55 -18.32 -3.83
CA LYS A 166 7.35 -17.10 -4.06
C LYS A 166 6.88 -15.93 -3.20
N SER A 167 5.56 -15.78 -3.03
CA SER A 167 4.99 -14.73 -2.18
C SER A 167 5.34 -14.95 -0.71
N LYS A 168 5.39 -16.20 -0.24
CA LYS A 168 5.82 -16.53 1.13
C LYS A 168 7.25 -16.08 1.37
N THR A 169 8.17 -16.38 0.45
CA THR A 169 9.56 -15.90 0.52
C THR A 169 9.63 -14.37 0.49
N ALA A 170 8.87 -13.73 -0.38
CA ALA A 170 8.83 -12.28 -0.49
C ALA A 170 8.33 -11.60 0.80
N VAL A 171 7.29 -12.16 1.43
CA VAL A 171 6.76 -11.67 2.72
C VAL A 171 7.81 -11.81 3.82
N GLN A 172 8.53 -12.94 3.89
CA GLN A 172 9.60 -13.13 4.87
C GLN A 172 10.73 -12.10 4.70
N LYS A 173 11.17 -11.85 3.46
CA LYS A 173 12.16 -10.80 3.17
C LYS A 173 11.62 -9.41 3.58
N GLY A 174 10.36 -9.12 3.26
CA GLY A 174 9.70 -7.86 3.60
C GLY A 174 9.62 -7.58 5.11
N ILE A 175 9.26 -8.60 5.89
CA ILE A 175 9.27 -8.52 7.37
C ILE A 175 10.70 -8.26 7.85
N GLY A 176 11.70 -8.95 7.31
CA GLY A 176 13.10 -8.69 7.64
C GLY A 176 13.54 -7.25 7.35
N CYS A 177 13.10 -6.68 6.23
CA CYS A 177 13.35 -5.26 5.91
C CYS A 177 12.65 -4.33 6.91
N ILE A 178 11.40 -4.59 7.26
CA ILE A 178 10.64 -3.81 8.26
C ILE A 178 11.38 -3.76 9.59
N LEU A 179 11.81 -4.92 10.10
CA LEU A 179 12.50 -5.01 11.39
C LEU A 179 13.86 -4.29 11.35
N LYS A 180 14.62 -4.43 10.26
CA LYS A 180 15.90 -3.72 10.07
C LYS A 180 15.78 -2.21 9.90
N THR A 181 14.62 -1.73 9.45
CA THR A 181 14.38 -0.29 9.21
C THR A 181 13.73 0.40 10.40
N GLN A 182 13.34 -0.32 11.45
CA GLN A 182 12.81 0.33 12.66
C GLN A 182 13.89 1.23 13.27
N VAL A 183 13.56 2.52 13.43
CA VAL A 183 14.56 3.53 13.83
C VAL A 183 14.92 3.34 15.29
N LEU A 184 16.21 3.23 15.58
CA LEU A 184 16.73 3.16 16.95
C LEU A 184 17.01 4.57 17.48
N GLN A 185 16.41 4.90 18.62
CA GLN A 185 16.69 6.12 19.37
C GLN A 185 17.37 5.73 20.68
N LYS A 186 18.67 6.05 20.81
CA LYS A 186 19.49 5.62 21.96
C LYS A 186 19.37 4.10 22.20
N GLU A 187 19.51 3.32 21.14
CA GLU A 187 19.38 1.85 21.13
C GLU A 187 17.98 1.30 21.42
N VAL A 188 16.98 2.15 21.67
CA VAL A 188 15.59 1.74 21.86
C VAL A 188 14.86 1.83 20.51
N PRO A 189 14.22 0.75 20.02
CA PRO A 189 13.40 0.82 18.83
C PRO A 189 12.24 1.81 19.01
N SER A 190 11.97 2.60 17.98
CA SER A 190 10.88 3.58 17.96
C SER A 190 9.85 3.18 16.90
N ILE A 191 9.58 4.06 15.94
CA ILE A 191 8.74 3.79 14.77
C ILE A 191 9.59 3.86 13.49
N TRP A 192 8.96 4.05 12.33
CA TRP A 192 9.62 4.06 11.03
C TRP A 192 9.53 5.43 10.36
N ALA A 193 10.44 5.69 9.43
CA ALA A 193 10.34 6.74 8.43
C ALA A 193 9.38 6.32 7.30
N ASP A 194 8.99 7.29 6.49
CA ASP A 194 8.19 7.10 5.27
C ASP A 194 9.00 6.53 4.10
N GLN A 195 10.32 6.76 4.07
CA GLN A 195 11.24 6.18 3.09
C GLN A 195 12.65 5.96 3.63
N TYR A 196 13.35 5.00 3.01
CA TYR A 196 14.72 4.62 3.37
C TYR A 196 15.57 4.43 2.12
N ASN A 197 16.86 4.74 2.24
CA ASN A 197 17.82 4.42 1.19
C ASN A 197 17.82 2.90 0.90
N GLU A 198 17.76 2.54 -0.38
CA GLU A 198 17.60 1.15 -0.84
C GLU A 198 18.83 0.27 -0.62
N ILE A 199 19.98 0.86 -0.32
CA ILE A 199 21.24 0.16 -0.06
C ILE A 199 21.51 0.14 1.44
N THR A 200 21.51 1.31 2.09
CA THR A 200 21.95 1.45 3.49
C THR A 200 20.84 1.19 4.51
N LEU A 201 19.57 1.18 4.08
CA LEU A 201 18.40 1.09 4.95
C LEU A 201 18.34 2.18 6.03
N GLN A 202 19.01 3.32 5.80
CA GLN A 202 18.86 4.50 6.66
C GLN A 202 17.66 5.35 6.21
N PRO A 203 16.94 6.00 7.14
CA PRO A 203 15.93 6.99 6.79
C PRO A 203 16.44 8.00 5.77
N ASP A 204 15.63 8.33 4.77
CA ASP A 204 15.99 9.25 3.70
C ASP A 204 14.85 10.24 3.44
N LYS A 205 15.12 11.32 2.71
CA LYS A 205 14.10 12.30 2.31
C LYS A 205 13.43 11.89 1.00
N ALA A 206 12.18 12.30 0.80
CA ALA A 206 11.49 12.17 -0.49
C ALA A 206 11.34 13.53 -1.18
N ARG A 207 10.14 14.12 -1.17
CA ARG A 207 9.89 15.45 -1.73
C ARG A 207 10.55 16.51 -0.84
N ALA A 208 10.72 17.73 -1.34
CA ALA A 208 11.37 18.82 -0.59
C ALA A 208 10.75 19.06 0.80
N PHE A 209 9.42 18.89 0.91
CA PHE A 209 8.67 19.07 2.16
C PHE A 209 8.56 17.77 3.01
N GLU A 210 9.31 16.72 2.67
CA GLU A 210 9.35 15.43 3.36
C GLU A 210 10.79 15.15 3.81
N PRO A 211 11.25 15.83 4.88
CA PRO A 211 12.60 15.65 5.40
C PRO A 211 12.73 14.27 6.06
N ILE A 212 13.99 13.89 6.32
CA ILE A 212 14.31 12.68 7.09
C ILE A 212 13.62 12.77 8.45
N SER A 213 12.66 11.88 8.71
CA SER A 213 11.80 11.95 9.88
C SER A 213 11.14 10.60 10.18
N LEU A 214 10.65 10.44 11.40
CA LEU A 214 9.71 9.38 11.75
C LEU A 214 8.33 9.74 11.20
N ALA A 215 7.63 8.79 10.59
CA ALA A 215 6.35 8.97 9.93
C ALA A 215 5.24 8.19 10.64
N THR A 216 4.33 8.91 11.29
CA THR A 216 3.32 8.32 12.20
C THR A 216 2.26 7.51 11.45
N GLY A 217 1.69 8.06 10.38
CA GLY A 217 0.66 7.39 9.58
C GLY A 217 1.14 6.07 8.98
N GLU A 218 2.34 6.06 8.40
CA GLU A 218 2.91 4.85 7.78
C GLU A 218 3.31 3.81 8.82
N SER A 219 3.83 4.25 9.95
CA SER A 219 4.18 3.38 11.07
C SER A 219 2.97 2.63 11.64
N VAL A 220 1.78 3.25 11.65
CA VAL A 220 0.54 2.55 12.03
C VAL A 220 0.23 1.41 11.04
N GLY A 221 0.42 1.62 9.75
CA GLY A 221 0.27 0.58 8.72
C GLY A 221 1.25 -0.58 8.90
N ILE A 222 2.51 -0.26 9.20
CA ILE A 222 3.55 -1.25 9.50
C ILE A 222 3.17 -2.09 10.73
N VAL A 223 2.77 -1.45 11.83
CA VAL A 223 2.35 -2.17 13.05
C VAL A 223 1.17 -3.10 12.76
N ARG A 224 0.15 -2.64 12.03
CA ARG A 224 -1.00 -3.47 11.62
C ARG A 224 -0.57 -4.68 10.80
N PHE A 225 0.36 -4.50 9.86
CA PHE A 225 0.88 -5.60 9.06
C PHE A 225 1.65 -6.62 9.92
N LEU A 226 2.50 -6.16 10.84
CA LEU A 226 3.23 -7.03 11.77
C LEU A 226 2.28 -7.82 12.69
N MET A 227 1.19 -7.18 13.16
CA MET A 227 0.17 -7.83 14.00
C MET A 227 -0.60 -8.96 13.29
N MET A 228 -0.56 -9.02 11.96
CA MET A 228 -1.14 -10.12 11.17
C MET A 228 -0.23 -11.36 11.08
N GLN A 229 1.05 -11.21 11.43
CA GLN A 229 2.05 -12.27 11.28
C GLN A 229 2.06 -13.21 12.50
N THR A 230 2.73 -14.34 12.34
CA THR A 230 3.09 -15.19 13.49
C THR A 230 3.95 -14.39 14.46
N VAL A 231 3.53 -14.34 15.72
CA VAL A 231 4.24 -13.58 16.74
C VAL A 231 5.55 -14.28 17.09
N THR A 232 6.67 -13.66 16.70
CA THR A 232 8.00 -13.99 17.20
C THR A 232 8.40 -12.97 18.27
N SER A 233 9.43 -13.27 19.06
CA SER A 233 9.97 -12.34 20.05
C SER A 233 10.43 -11.01 19.44
N GLU A 234 10.98 -11.05 18.23
CA GLU A 234 11.42 -9.86 17.49
C GLU A 234 10.23 -9.00 17.02
N ILE A 235 9.19 -9.63 16.46
CA ILE A 235 7.96 -8.94 16.03
C ILE A 235 7.22 -8.35 17.24
N GLU A 236 7.11 -9.10 18.33
CA GLU A 236 6.49 -8.62 19.56
C GLU A 236 7.23 -7.39 20.10
N LYS A 237 8.56 -7.48 20.24
CA LYS A 237 9.40 -6.36 20.70
C LYS A 237 9.24 -5.13 19.80
N SER A 238 9.24 -5.33 18.48
CA SER A 238 9.07 -4.26 17.49
C SER A 238 7.73 -3.56 17.63
N ILE A 239 6.63 -4.31 17.72
CA ILE A 239 5.27 -3.77 17.90
C ILE A 239 5.16 -3.02 19.23
N LYS A 240 5.59 -3.64 20.34
CA LYS A 240 5.51 -3.03 21.68
C LYS A 240 6.25 -1.70 21.75
N ALA A 241 7.45 -1.64 21.17
CA ALA A 241 8.25 -0.43 21.13
C ALA A 241 7.57 0.70 20.33
N ALA A 242 6.96 0.37 19.17
CA ALA A 242 6.21 1.33 18.37
C ALA A 242 4.95 1.83 19.11
N ILE A 243 4.22 0.94 19.78
CA ILE A 243 3.05 1.28 20.60
C ILE A 243 3.42 2.23 21.74
N GLU A 244 4.52 1.94 22.44
CA GLU A 244 5.02 2.80 23.51
C GLU A 244 5.44 4.16 22.98
N TRP A 245 6.11 4.22 21.83
CA TRP A 245 6.44 5.48 21.17
C TRP A 245 5.17 6.30 20.87
N PHE A 246 4.11 5.68 20.34
CA PHE A 246 2.85 6.40 20.06
C PHE A 246 2.18 6.93 21.33
N LYS A 247 2.21 6.17 22.43
CA LYS A 247 1.68 6.62 23.73
C LYS A 247 2.44 7.82 24.29
N GLN A 248 3.76 7.82 24.16
CA GLN A 248 4.63 8.88 24.69
C GLN A 248 4.59 10.17 23.85
N ASN A 249 4.37 10.06 22.54
CA ASN A 249 4.52 11.19 21.59
C ASN A 249 3.21 11.71 21.02
N LYS A 250 2.08 11.39 21.66
CA LYS A 250 0.77 11.95 21.31
C LYS A 250 0.66 13.42 21.72
N ILE A 251 -0.17 14.17 20.99
CA ILE A 251 -0.52 15.55 21.28
C ILE A 251 -1.98 15.54 21.75
N GLU A 252 -2.18 15.76 23.05
CA GLU A 252 -3.51 15.82 23.66
C GLU A 252 -4.09 17.22 23.56
N GLY A 253 -5.42 17.32 23.50
CA GLY A 253 -6.11 18.59 23.59
C GLY A 253 -6.23 19.33 22.26
N TYR A 254 -5.95 18.68 21.13
CA TYR A 254 -6.02 19.28 19.80
C TYR A 254 -6.68 18.35 18.78
N SER A 255 -7.42 18.93 17.85
CA SER A 255 -7.98 18.28 16.67
C SER A 255 -7.42 18.91 15.39
N TYR A 256 -7.39 18.14 14.30
CA TYR A 256 -6.91 18.61 13.00
C TYR A 256 -7.91 18.29 11.89
N ASN A 257 -8.66 19.30 11.47
CA ASN A 257 -9.82 19.13 10.59
C ASN A 257 -9.64 19.85 9.26
N VAL A 258 -10.22 19.28 8.19
CA VAL A 258 -10.32 19.94 6.89
C VAL A 258 -11.68 20.62 6.78
N THR A 259 -11.67 21.94 6.66
CA THR A 259 -12.87 22.76 6.42
C THR A 259 -12.83 23.33 5.00
N LYS A 260 -13.96 23.85 4.51
CA LYS A 260 -14.01 24.59 3.25
C LYS A 260 -14.23 26.07 3.53
N GLN A 261 -13.34 26.92 3.02
CA GLN A 261 -13.48 28.37 3.06
C GLN A 261 -13.34 28.91 1.63
N ASN A 262 -14.34 29.65 1.15
CA ASN A 262 -14.38 30.18 -0.23
C ASN A 262 -14.09 29.11 -1.30
N GLY A 263 -14.63 27.90 -1.12
CA GLY A 263 -14.43 26.77 -2.03
C GLY A 263 -13.06 26.07 -1.95
N LYS A 264 -12.12 26.57 -1.13
CA LYS A 264 -10.80 25.97 -0.91
C LYS A 264 -10.77 25.15 0.38
N ALA A 265 -10.02 24.06 0.38
CA ALA A 265 -9.76 23.30 1.59
C ALA A 265 -8.81 24.09 2.50
N VAL A 266 -9.21 24.27 3.76
CA VAL A 266 -8.40 24.91 4.81
C VAL A 266 -8.25 23.92 5.95
N ARG A 267 -7.01 23.69 6.37
CA ARG A 267 -6.68 22.76 7.46
C ARG A 267 -6.53 23.52 8.76
N VAL A 268 -7.37 23.18 9.72
CA VAL A 268 -7.50 23.89 11.00
C VAL A 268 -7.00 22.98 12.11
N LEU A 269 -5.92 23.42 12.77
CA LEU A 269 -5.48 22.89 14.06
C LEU A 269 -6.21 23.70 15.14
N ALA A 270 -7.04 23.04 15.95
CA ALA A 270 -7.86 23.70 16.97
C ALA A 270 -7.78 22.96 18.30
N GLU A 271 -7.95 23.69 19.40
CA GLU A 271 -8.10 23.08 20.73
C GLU A 271 -9.35 22.21 20.78
N ASP A 272 -9.18 21.00 21.29
CA ASP A 272 -10.25 20.08 21.63
C ASP A 272 -9.75 19.15 22.74
N LYS A 273 -10.18 19.42 23.98
CA LYS A 273 -9.71 18.76 25.20
C LYS A 273 -9.93 17.25 25.24
N ASN A 274 -10.81 16.73 24.38
CA ASN A 274 -11.12 15.31 24.30
C ASN A 274 -10.41 14.59 23.14
N SER A 275 -9.65 15.33 22.33
CA SER A 275 -8.97 14.79 21.14
C SER A 275 -7.50 14.50 21.39
N VAL A 276 -7.01 13.51 20.63
CA VAL A 276 -5.60 13.14 20.57
C VAL A 276 -5.17 13.07 19.11
N ILE A 277 -4.10 13.78 18.77
CA ILE A 277 -3.50 13.76 17.43
C ILE A 277 -2.01 13.44 17.52
N TRP A 278 -1.42 13.13 16.37
CA TRP A 278 0.02 13.07 16.18
C TRP A 278 0.38 13.98 15.02
N ALA A 279 1.57 14.56 15.06
CA ALA A 279 2.14 15.15 13.85
C ALA A 279 2.41 14.04 12.82
N ARG A 280 2.42 14.38 11.53
CA ARG A 280 2.77 13.42 10.48
C ARG A 280 4.23 13.01 10.61
N PHE A 281 5.09 13.97 10.94
CA PHE A 281 6.54 13.80 11.01
C PHE A 281 7.11 14.22 12.35
N TYR A 282 8.02 13.41 12.86
CA TYR A 282 8.78 13.67 14.09
C TYR A 282 10.27 13.57 13.81
N ASP A 283 11.05 14.41 14.48
CA ASP A 283 12.50 14.39 14.43
C ASP A 283 13.06 13.04 14.91
N ILE A 284 13.95 12.44 14.12
CA ILE A 284 14.48 11.10 14.36
C ILE A 284 15.30 10.97 15.65
N HIS A 285 15.74 12.07 16.26
CA HIS A 285 16.54 12.04 17.48
C HIS A 285 15.80 12.57 18.70
N THR A 286 14.93 13.55 18.51
CA THR A 286 14.33 14.32 19.61
C THR A 286 12.84 14.08 19.81
N ASN A 287 12.17 13.40 18.87
CA ASN A 287 10.71 13.25 18.87
C ASN A 287 9.95 14.57 18.95
N LYS A 288 10.54 15.67 18.44
CA LYS A 288 9.80 16.91 18.25
C LYS A 288 9.02 16.83 16.94
N PRO A 289 7.73 17.22 16.91
CA PRO A 289 7.03 17.45 15.66
C PRO A 289 7.84 18.36 14.74
N LEU A 290 7.91 17.99 13.46
CA LEU A 290 8.57 18.80 12.45
C LEU A 290 7.71 18.91 11.19
N PHE A 291 7.99 19.95 10.40
CA PHE A 291 7.24 20.30 9.20
C PHE A 291 8.21 20.69 8.09
N GLY A 292 7.89 20.30 6.86
CA GLY A 292 8.66 20.66 5.67
C GLY A 292 7.95 21.72 4.82
N ASP A 293 8.72 22.40 3.97
CA ASP A 293 8.17 23.34 2.98
C ASP A 293 8.78 23.11 1.58
N ARG A 294 8.27 23.80 0.56
CA ARG A 294 8.72 23.62 -0.84
C ARG A 294 10.17 24.01 -1.08
N ASP A 295 10.72 24.88 -0.24
CA ASP A 295 12.12 25.31 -0.26
C ASP A 295 13.07 24.28 0.38
N GLY A 296 12.54 23.20 0.96
CA GLY A 296 13.33 22.20 1.66
C GLY A 296 13.67 22.54 3.12
N SER A 297 13.13 23.64 3.65
CA SER A 297 13.33 24.00 5.06
C SER A 297 12.62 23.04 6.01
N VAL A 298 13.25 22.77 7.14
CA VAL A 298 12.66 22.05 8.28
C VAL A 298 12.25 23.09 9.32
N LYS A 299 10.97 23.05 9.69
CA LYS A 299 10.33 23.96 10.64
C LYS A 299 9.84 23.15 11.84
N TYR A 300 9.96 23.71 13.03
CA TYR A 300 9.42 23.09 14.26
C TYR A 300 8.16 23.80 14.77
N ASN A 301 7.78 24.91 14.13
CA ASN A 301 6.55 25.63 14.39
C ASN A 301 5.61 25.52 13.18
N TYR A 302 4.44 24.92 13.38
CA TYR A 302 3.42 24.75 12.34
C TYR A 302 3.01 26.08 11.69
N ASN A 303 3.02 27.18 12.46
CA ASN A 303 2.66 28.50 11.96
C ASN A 303 3.70 29.13 11.02
N GLU A 304 4.89 28.54 10.91
CA GLU A 304 5.91 28.97 9.96
C GLU A 304 5.75 28.28 8.59
N VAL A 305 4.99 27.19 8.50
CA VAL A 305 4.73 26.47 7.24
C VAL A 305 3.94 27.37 6.29
N SER A 306 4.36 27.45 5.03
CA SER A 306 3.68 28.25 4.01
C SER A 306 2.20 27.89 3.91
N GLU A 307 1.35 28.87 3.63
CA GLU A 307 -0.10 28.67 3.55
C GLU A 307 -0.47 27.55 2.56
N GLU A 308 0.22 27.49 1.42
CA GLU A 308 -0.01 26.47 0.38
C GLU A 308 0.31 25.06 0.88
N ARG A 309 1.41 24.85 1.63
CA ARG A 309 1.74 23.55 2.22
C ARG A 309 0.88 23.22 3.42
N ARG A 310 0.55 24.21 4.24
CA ARG A 310 -0.33 24.07 5.41
C ARG A 310 -1.71 23.56 5.02
N ASN A 311 -2.27 24.13 3.93
CA ASN A 311 -3.60 23.80 3.45
C ASN A 311 -3.61 22.71 2.38
N GLY A 312 -2.47 22.40 1.75
CA GLY A 312 -2.34 21.37 0.71
C GLY A 312 -1.93 19.98 1.21
N TYR A 313 -1.42 19.88 2.45
CA TYR A 313 -0.88 18.64 3.01
C TYR A 313 -1.34 18.45 4.45
N SER A 314 -1.62 17.21 4.86
CA SER A 314 -2.03 16.92 6.24
C SER A 314 -0.81 16.72 7.13
N TRP A 315 -0.58 17.68 8.03
CA TRP A 315 0.56 17.68 8.95
C TRP A 315 0.26 17.05 10.30
N PHE A 316 -1.01 16.79 10.60
CA PHE A 316 -1.45 16.06 11.79
C PHE A 316 -2.56 15.09 11.44
N GLY A 317 -2.82 14.14 12.33
CA GLY A 317 -3.94 13.21 12.27
C GLY A 317 -4.09 12.36 13.52
N ASP A 318 -5.20 11.67 13.63
CA ASP A 318 -5.58 10.73 14.69
C ASP A 318 -5.05 9.30 14.43
N PHE A 319 -3.98 9.18 13.64
CA PHE A 319 -3.58 7.94 12.96
C PHE A 319 -3.53 6.69 13.87
N ALA A 320 -3.00 6.84 15.09
CA ALA A 320 -2.79 5.76 16.04
C ALA A 320 -3.93 5.56 17.05
N GLU A 321 -4.94 6.42 17.09
CA GLU A 321 -6.00 6.38 18.10
C GLU A 321 -6.69 5.01 18.14
N LYS A 322 -7.21 4.57 16.99
CA LYS A 322 -7.87 3.26 16.87
C LYS A 322 -6.90 2.09 17.10
N LEU A 323 -5.64 2.25 16.71
CA LEU A 323 -4.61 1.23 16.93
C LEU A 323 -4.44 0.99 18.43
N LEU A 324 -4.24 2.06 19.20
CA LEU A 324 -4.03 2.01 20.64
C LEU A 324 -5.28 1.59 21.40
N ALA A 325 -6.45 2.15 21.08
CA ALA A 325 -7.66 1.96 21.85
C ALA A 325 -8.34 0.60 21.61
N LYS A 326 -8.14 -0.01 20.43
CA LYS A 326 -8.94 -1.18 20.01
C LYS A 326 -8.12 -2.30 19.40
N GLU A 327 -7.22 -1.99 18.48
CA GLU A 327 -6.57 -3.04 17.67
C GLU A 327 -5.45 -3.73 18.46
N TYR A 328 -4.63 -2.97 19.18
CA TYR A 328 -3.53 -3.50 19.99
C TYR A 328 -4.00 -4.32 21.22
N PRO A 329 -4.97 -3.86 22.04
CA PRO A 329 -5.49 -4.68 23.13
C PRO A 329 -6.06 -6.03 22.65
N LYS A 330 -6.78 -6.03 21.53
CA LYS A 330 -7.29 -7.27 20.91
C LYS A 330 -6.17 -8.20 20.43
N TRP A 331 -5.08 -7.63 19.95
CA TRP A 331 -3.92 -8.42 19.53
C TRP A 331 -3.18 -9.04 20.72
N LEU A 332 -3.03 -8.31 21.83
CA LEU A 332 -2.49 -8.86 23.07
C LEU A 332 -3.35 -10.03 23.57
N GLU A 333 -4.67 -9.83 23.67
CA GLU A 333 -5.63 -10.86 24.11
C GLU A 333 -5.56 -12.11 23.22
N LYS A 334 -5.65 -11.92 21.89
CA LYS A 334 -5.59 -13.02 20.91
C LYS A 334 -4.32 -13.85 21.05
N ASN A 335 -3.18 -13.22 21.34
CA ASN A 335 -1.88 -13.86 21.42
C ASN A 335 -1.44 -14.20 22.85
N LYS A 336 -2.29 -13.94 23.86
CA LYS A 336 -2.00 -14.16 25.30
C LYS A 336 -0.73 -13.45 25.76
N LEU A 337 -0.52 -12.23 25.28
CA LEU A 337 0.62 -11.39 25.62
C LEU A 337 0.21 -10.38 26.70
N ASN A 338 1.18 -10.02 27.54
CA ASN A 338 1.05 -8.90 28.45
C ASN A 338 1.44 -7.60 27.74
N GLU A 339 0.95 -6.48 28.25
CA GLU A 339 1.29 -5.16 27.73
C GLU A 339 2.79 -4.85 27.77
#